data_AF-A0A8S8Z7N4-F1
#
_entry.id   AF-A0A8S8Z7N4-F1
#
_cell.length_a   1.000
_cell.length_b   1.000
_cell.length_c   1.000
_cell.angle_alpha   90.00
_cell.angle_beta   90.00
_cell.angle_gamma   90.00
#
_symmetry.space_group_name_H-M   'P 1'
#
loop_
_entity.id
_entity.type
_entity.pdbx_description
1 polymer ?
#
loop_
_entity_poly.entity_id
_entity_poly.type
_entity_poly.pdbx_seq_one_letter_code
_entity_poly.pdbx_strand_id
1 'polypeptide(L)'
;MNWDGPEADEQELDEKDEWQLYASAGYAEAEAVAEVEAADEAEGEEWFDGDDLEINGASIDWDAPPCPAPLGVAHIIKMGTCDHCLHRVAGRRTKARGAEGGREIRDDAHARDPELAKFGAPELCPLCEDLFVDVDNIVSRVFESTRGIEHSTMQFGIHLPKDLLQDEDRIRSRNGALLRGR
;
A
#
# COMPACT_ATOMS: atom_id res chain seq x y z
N MET A 1 52.71 37.08 -14.71
CA MET A 1 51.46 36.41 -14.32
C MET A 1 51.85 35.01 -13.90
N ASN A 2 52.00 34.79 -12.60
CA ASN A 2 52.20 33.47 -12.00
C ASN A 2 50.95 33.25 -11.16
N TRP A 3 50.10 32.30 -11.57
CA TRP A 3 48.90 31.91 -10.83
C TRP A 3 49.28 30.64 -10.09
N ASP A 4 49.61 30.79 -8.80
CA ASP A 4 49.90 29.67 -7.92
C ASP A 4 48.57 28.97 -7.61
N GLY A 5 48.44 27.73 -8.06
CA GLY A 5 47.29 26.87 -7.76
C GLY A 5 47.23 26.57 -6.26
N PRO A 6 46.03 26.36 -5.69
CA PRO A 6 45.92 26.10 -4.26
C PRO A 6 46.60 24.78 -3.90
N GLU A 7 47.53 24.86 -2.96
CA GLU A 7 48.16 23.73 -2.28
C GLU A 7 47.06 22.83 -1.69
N ALA A 8 47.14 21.53 -2.00
CA ALA A 8 46.27 20.54 -1.40
C ALA A 8 46.69 20.39 0.08
N ASP A 9 45.95 21.07 0.96
CA ASP A 9 45.98 20.79 2.39
C ASP A 9 45.60 19.32 2.57
N GLU A 10 46.55 18.50 3.02
CA GLU A 10 46.30 17.16 3.56
C GLU A 10 45.50 17.33 4.87
N GLN A 11 44.20 17.55 4.74
CA GLN A 11 43.28 17.57 5.88
C GLN A 11 43.14 16.13 6.37
N GLU A 12 43.65 15.86 7.58
CA GLU A 12 43.30 14.64 8.32
C GLU A 12 41.77 14.58 8.42
N LEU A 13 41.16 13.60 7.74
CA LEU A 13 39.73 13.37 7.76
C LEU A 13 39.31 12.96 9.18
N ASP A 14 38.19 13.49 9.67
CA ASP A 14 37.68 13.08 10.97
C ASP A 14 37.14 11.63 10.93
N GLU A 15 37.06 10.94 12.08
CA GLU A 15 36.51 9.57 12.17
C GLU A 15 35.07 9.45 11.62
N LYS A 16 34.36 10.58 11.45
CA LYS A 16 33.00 10.67 10.91
C LYS A 16 32.95 10.87 9.40
N ASP A 17 34.06 11.19 8.74
CA ASP A 17 34.20 11.35 7.31
C ASP A 17 35.08 10.25 6.69
N GLU A 18 35.69 9.39 7.51
CA GLU A 18 36.37 8.16 7.06
C GLU A 18 35.46 7.21 6.25
N TRP A 19 34.13 7.25 6.45
CA TRP A 19 33.20 6.44 5.65
C TRP A 19 33.27 6.76 4.15
N GLN A 20 33.73 7.97 3.77
CA GLN A 20 33.87 8.38 2.37
C GLN A 20 34.93 7.57 1.63
N LEU A 21 35.95 7.06 2.34
CA LEU A 21 36.99 6.20 1.75
C LEU A 21 36.41 4.85 1.32
N TYR A 22 35.43 4.34 2.08
CA TYR A 22 34.71 3.09 1.77
C TYR A 22 33.56 3.29 0.76
N ALA A 23 33.22 4.54 0.42
CA ALA A 23 32.20 4.88 -0.58
C ALA A 23 32.76 4.93 -2.02
N SER A 24 34.07 4.71 -2.20
CA SER A 24 34.65 4.49 -3.53
C SER A 24 34.24 3.12 -4.05
N ALA A 25 33.02 3.05 -4.59
CA ALA A 25 32.57 1.90 -5.36
C ALA A 25 33.45 1.79 -6.61
N GLY A 26 34.41 0.86 -6.59
CA GLY A 26 35.29 0.53 -7.71
C GLY A 26 34.53 -0.08 -8.88
N TYR A 27 33.61 0.67 -9.49
CA TYR A 27 32.92 0.33 -10.74
C TYR A 27 33.78 0.64 -11.98
N ALA A 28 35.10 0.59 -11.85
CA ALA A 28 36.02 0.92 -12.92
C ALA A 28 37.13 -0.13 -13.00
N GLU A 29 36.76 -1.40 -13.24
CA GLU A 29 37.52 -2.38 -14.02
C GLU A 29 36.81 -3.74 -13.96
N ALA A 30 35.86 -3.96 -14.87
CA ALA A 30 35.52 -5.30 -15.30
C ALA A 30 36.26 -5.53 -16.62
N GLU A 31 37.29 -6.38 -16.61
CA GLU A 31 37.88 -6.88 -17.87
C GLU A 31 36.78 -7.60 -18.65
N ALA A 32 36.41 -7.04 -19.80
CA ALA A 32 35.47 -7.66 -20.70
C ALA A 32 36.11 -8.90 -21.35
N VAL A 33 36.00 -10.06 -20.69
CA VAL A 33 36.16 -11.35 -21.35
C VAL A 33 34.91 -11.60 -22.18
N ALA A 34 34.99 -11.23 -23.46
CA ALA A 34 33.98 -11.61 -24.45
C ALA A 34 34.11 -13.11 -24.76
N GLU A 35 33.57 -13.96 -23.88
CA GLU A 35 33.15 -15.29 -24.28
C GLU A 35 31.86 -15.13 -25.08
N VAL A 36 31.94 -15.42 -26.38
CA VAL A 36 30.81 -15.42 -27.30
C VAL A 36 29.97 -16.66 -26.97
N GLU A 37 29.12 -16.56 -25.95
CA GLU A 37 28.03 -17.50 -25.78
C GLU A 37 27.06 -17.31 -26.95
N ALA A 38 26.70 -18.43 -27.57
CA ALA A 38 25.76 -18.47 -28.67
C ALA A 38 24.47 -17.74 -28.25
N ALA A 39 23.92 -16.92 -29.15
CA ALA A 39 22.64 -16.27 -28.94
C ALA A 39 21.57 -17.35 -28.69
N ASP A 40 21.25 -17.59 -27.43
CA ASP A 40 19.97 -18.16 -27.05
C ASP A 40 18.90 -17.23 -27.62
N GLU A 41 17.95 -17.82 -28.34
CA GLU A 41 16.81 -17.12 -28.88
C GLU A 41 16.16 -16.34 -27.73
N ALA A 42 16.17 -15.01 -27.83
CA ALA A 42 15.53 -14.15 -26.85
C ALA A 42 14.04 -14.53 -26.77
N GLU A 43 13.69 -15.39 -25.83
CA GLU A 43 12.39 -15.37 -25.20
C GLU A 43 12.24 -13.91 -24.74
N GLY A 44 11.38 -13.16 -25.43
CA GLY A 44 11.25 -11.73 -25.22
C GLY A 44 11.08 -11.48 -23.74
N GLU A 45 12.02 -10.74 -23.15
CA GLU A 45 11.91 -10.30 -21.77
C GLU A 45 10.52 -9.66 -21.63
N GLU A 46 9.62 -10.31 -20.91
CA GLU A 46 8.34 -9.70 -20.55
C GLU A 46 8.68 -8.59 -19.56
N TRP A 47 8.85 -7.38 -20.09
CA TRP A 47 8.96 -6.17 -19.30
C TRP A 47 7.65 -6.03 -18.55
N PHE A 48 7.68 -6.27 -17.24
CA PHE A 48 6.56 -6.02 -16.32
C PHE A 48 6.22 -4.52 -16.39
N ASP A 49 5.26 -4.16 -17.25
CA ASP A 49 4.78 -2.80 -17.50
C ASP A 49 3.92 -2.26 -16.33
N GLY A 50 3.49 -3.17 -15.45
CA GLY A 50 2.65 -2.88 -14.30
C GLY A 50 1.17 -3.04 -14.60
N ASP A 51 0.78 -3.20 -15.86
CA ASP A 51 -0.57 -3.42 -16.39
C ASP A 51 -1.10 -4.80 -15.99
N ASP A 52 -0.19 -5.76 -15.93
CA ASP A 52 -0.47 -7.19 -15.80
C ASP A 52 -0.61 -7.69 -14.35
N LEU A 53 -0.71 -6.79 -13.36
CA LEU A 53 -1.00 -7.21 -11.99
C LEU A 53 -2.48 -7.61 -11.86
N GLU A 54 -2.77 -8.86 -12.16
CA GLU A 54 -4.06 -9.47 -11.90
C GLU A 54 -4.25 -9.72 -10.40
N ILE A 55 -4.98 -8.85 -9.70
CA ILE A 55 -5.55 -9.20 -8.40
C ILE A 55 -6.92 -9.82 -8.67
N ASN A 56 -7.08 -11.11 -8.31
CA ASN A 56 -8.32 -11.86 -8.49
C ASN A 56 -8.79 -12.03 -9.95
N GLY A 57 -7.86 -12.13 -10.91
CA GLY A 57 -8.18 -12.38 -12.33
C GLY A 57 -8.89 -11.20 -13.03
N ALA A 58 -8.74 -9.99 -12.48
CA ALA A 58 -9.23 -8.75 -13.04
C ALA A 58 -8.05 -7.82 -13.31
N SER A 59 -7.95 -7.30 -14.54
CA SER A 59 -7.00 -6.22 -14.81
C SER A 59 -7.35 -5.01 -13.94
N ILE A 60 -6.39 -4.61 -13.10
CA ILE A 60 -6.51 -3.42 -12.28
C ILE A 60 -6.27 -2.23 -13.21
N ASP A 61 -7.34 -1.50 -13.52
CA ASP A 61 -7.22 -0.23 -14.25
C ASP A 61 -6.52 0.81 -13.35
N TRP A 62 -5.20 0.95 -13.52
CA TRP A 62 -4.36 1.85 -12.74
C TRP A 62 -4.70 3.33 -12.92
N ASP A 63 -5.45 3.68 -13.97
CA ASP A 63 -5.91 5.04 -14.28
C ASP A 63 -7.32 5.35 -13.72
N ALA A 64 -7.91 4.45 -12.92
CA ALA A 64 -9.21 4.69 -12.31
C ALA A 64 -9.18 5.97 -11.46
N PRO A 65 -10.15 6.89 -11.62
CA PRO A 65 -10.19 8.11 -10.83
C PRO A 65 -10.40 7.78 -9.36
N PRO A 66 -9.84 8.56 -8.41
CA PRO A 66 -10.03 8.31 -6.99
C PRO A 66 -11.50 8.48 -6.59
N CYS A 67 -11.88 7.84 -5.49
CA CYS A 67 -13.14 8.11 -4.82
C CYS A 67 -13.31 9.62 -4.54
N PRO A 68 -14.54 10.16 -4.55
CA PRO A 68 -15.84 9.49 -4.61
C PRO A 68 -16.38 9.26 -6.03
N ALA A 69 -15.54 9.32 -7.07
CA ALA A 69 -15.99 9.08 -8.44
C ALA A 69 -16.60 7.66 -8.57
N PRO A 70 -17.70 7.46 -9.33
CA PRO A 70 -18.34 6.14 -9.46
C PRO A 70 -17.39 5.05 -9.97
N LEU A 71 -16.49 5.39 -10.89
CA LEU A 71 -15.46 4.48 -11.40
C LEU A 71 -14.41 4.13 -10.33
N GLY A 72 -14.03 5.09 -9.48
CA GLY A 72 -13.14 4.83 -8.34
C GLY A 72 -13.75 3.90 -7.30
N VAL A 73 -15.04 4.10 -7.00
CA VAL A 73 -15.79 3.19 -6.10
C VAL A 73 -15.85 1.78 -6.70
N ALA A 74 -16.11 1.65 -8.00
CA ALA A 74 -16.10 0.36 -8.68
C ALA A 74 -14.72 -0.29 -8.64
N HIS A 75 -13.64 0.46 -8.88
CA HIS A 75 -12.26 -0.02 -8.79
C HIS A 75 -11.93 -0.56 -7.39
N ILE A 76 -12.31 0.18 -6.35
CA ILE A 76 -12.13 -0.26 -4.95
C ILE A 76 -12.93 -1.51 -4.61
N ILE A 77 -14.11 -1.68 -5.19
CA ILE A 77 -14.90 -2.91 -5.04
C ILE A 77 -14.22 -4.07 -5.78
N LYS A 78 -13.67 -3.86 -6.98
CA LYS A 78 -12.93 -4.87 -7.74
C LYS A 78 -11.67 -5.34 -7.02
N MET A 79 -10.97 -4.43 -6.35
CA MET A 79 -9.83 -4.79 -5.48
C MET A 79 -10.25 -5.66 -4.28
N GLY A 80 -11.55 -5.79 -3.99
CA GLY A 80 -12.01 -6.72 -2.97
C GLY A 80 -12.14 -6.15 -1.56
N THR A 81 -12.41 -4.85 -1.45
CA THR A 81 -12.55 -4.20 -0.15
C THR A 81 -13.81 -4.63 0.59
N CYS A 82 -13.73 -4.80 1.92
CA CYS A 82 -14.88 -5.09 2.78
C CYS A 82 -15.76 -3.84 2.98
N ASP A 83 -17.00 -4.02 3.43
CA ASP A 83 -17.94 -2.90 3.59
C ASP A 83 -17.47 -1.86 4.63
N HIS A 84 -16.80 -2.29 5.70
CA HIS A 84 -16.23 -1.37 6.69
C HIS A 84 -15.20 -0.44 6.05
N CYS A 85 -14.29 -1.01 5.26
CA CYS A 85 -13.23 -0.27 4.61
C CYS A 85 -13.77 0.57 3.45
N LEU A 86 -14.72 0.05 2.66
CA LEU A 86 -15.38 0.76 1.59
C LEU A 86 -16.03 2.07 2.10
N HIS A 87 -16.71 2.02 3.24
CA HIS A 87 -17.28 3.23 3.85
C HIS A 87 -16.22 4.27 4.24
N ARG A 88 -15.04 3.82 4.74
CA ARG A 88 -13.92 4.69 5.12
C ARG A 88 -13.29 5.37 3.90
N VAL A 89 -13.03 4.61 2.84
CA VAL A 89 -12.24 5.09 1.69
C VAL A 89 -13.09 5.73 0.60
N ALA A 90 -14.38 5.43 0.50
CA ALA A 90 -15.23 5.98 -0.56
C ALA A 90 -15.49 7.48 -0.42
N GLY A 91 -15.36 8.06 0.79
CA GLY A 91 -15.60 9.49 1.06
C GLY A 91 -17.03 9.97 0.80
N ARG A 92 -17.94 9.06 0.49
CA ARG A 92 -19.36 9.34 0.28
C ARG A 92 -20.08 9.38 1.61
N ARG A 93 -20.96 10.36 1.80
CA ARG A 93 -21.83 10.43 2.97
C ARG A 93 -23.02 9.49 2.79
N THR A 94 -23.13 8.50 3.65
CA THR A 94 -24.24 7.54 3.73
C THR A 94 -25.12 7.84 4.94
N LYS A 95 -26.32 7.27 4.98
CA LYS A 95 -27.23 7.44 6.13
C LYS A 95 -26.74 6.62 7.32
N ALA A 96 -26.31 5.39 7.06
CA ALA A 96 -25.71 4.50 8.04
C ALA A 96 -24.18 4.69 8.11
N ARG A 97 -23.57 4.22 9.21
CA ARG A 97 -22.11 4.27 9.44
C ARG A 97 -21.53 2.86 9.45
N GLY A 98 -20.22 2.76 9.21
CA GLY A 98 -19.51 1.47 9.25
C GLY A 98 -19.93 0.55 8.10
N ALA A 99 -20.07 -0.74 8.37
CA ALA A 99 -20.44 -1.74 7.36
C ALA A 99 -21.76 -1.45 6.66
N GLU A 100 -22.78 -0.97 7.37
CA GLU A 100 -24.07 -0.66 6.76
C GLU A 100 -23.95 0.47 5.71
N GLY A 101 -23.12 1.48 5.98
CA GLY A 101 -22.82 2.53 5.01
C GLY A 101 -22.02 2.01 3.83
N GLY A 102 -21.08 1.08 4.05
CA GLY A 102 -20.34 0.43 2.97
C GLY A 102 -21.25 -0.39 2.05
N ARG A 103 -22.18 -1.14 2.65
CA ARG A 103 -23.19 -1.92 1.93
C ARG A 103 -24.06 -1.03 1.04
N GLU A 104 -24.52 0.11 1.56
CA GLU A 104 -25.27 1.10 0.77
C GLU A 104 -24.47 1.56 -0.47
N ILE A 105 -23.17 1.82 -0.32
CA ILE A 105 -22.29 2.22 -1.42
C ILE A 105 -22.10 1.08 -2.43
N ARG A 106 -21.95 -0.15 -1.94
CA ARG A 106 -21.80 -1.34 -2.77
C ARG A 106 -23.06 -1.62 -3.58
N ASP A 107 -24.23 -1.54 -2.95
CA ASP A 107 -25.52 -1.73 -3.61
C ASP A 107 -25.75 -0.65 -4.69
N ASP A 108 -25.41 0.61 -4.39
CA ASP A 108 -25.43 1.72 -5.36
C ASP A 108 -24.50 1.47 -6.56
N ALA A 109 -23.34 0.82 -6.34
CA ALA A 109 -22.40 0.48 -7.39
C ALA A 109 -22.90 -0.69 -8.24
N HIS A 110 -23.43 -1.75 -7.63
CA HIS A 110 -24.03 -2.89 -8.34
C HIS A 110 -25.27 -2.49 -9.15
N ALA A 111 -26.05 -1.52 -8.66
CA ALA A 111 -27.19 -0.98 -9.40
C ALA A 111 -26.76 -0.24 -10.70
N ARG A 112 -25.54 0.30 -10.73
CA ARG A 112 -24.97 1.00 -11.90
C ARG A 112 -24.27 0.04 -12.84
N ASP A 113 -23.51 -0.90 -12.29
CA ASP A 113 -22.74 -1.89 -13.02
C ASP A 113 -23.00 -3.30 -12.45
N PRO A 114 -23.94 -4.05 -13.05
CA PRO A 114 -24.23 -5.43 -12.63
C PRO A 114 -23.05 -6.40 -12.82
N GLU A 115 -22.12 -6.10 -13.74
CA GLU A 115 -20.94 -6.95 -13.97
C GLU A 115 -19.99 -6.91 -12.77
N LEU A 116 -20.05 -5.84 -11.97
CA LEU A 116 -19.27 -5.70 -10.75
C LEU A 116 -19.56 -6.80 -9.72
N ALA A 117 -20.75 -7.38 -9.75
CA ALA A 117 -21.13 -8.48 -8.85
C ALA A 117 -20.42 -9.81 -9.18
N LYS A 118 -19.78 -9.91 -10.35
CA LYS A 118 -19.02 -11.11 -10.76
C LYS A 118 -17.64 -11.17 -10.13
N PHE A 119 -17.09 -10.03 -9.73
CA PHE A 119 -15.82 -9.98 -9.02
C PHE A 119 -16.06 -10.43 -7.58
N GLY A 120 -15.55 -11.62 -7.25
CA GLY A 120 -15.64 -12.19 -5.91
C GLY A 120 -14.78 -11.40 -4.92
N ALA A 121 -15.23 -11.36 -3.66
CA ALA A 121 -14.39 -10.86 -2.58
C ALA A 121 -13.14 -11.77 -2.44
N PRO A 122 -11.93 -11.21 -2.34
CA PRO A 122 -10.72 -11.97 -2.05
C PRO A 122 -10.81 -12.60 -0.66
N GLU A 123 -9.93 -13.55 -0.37
CA GLU A 123 -9.89 -14.26 0.91
C GLU A 123 -9.67 -13.33 2.11
N LEU A 124 -9.00 -12.19 1.90
CA LEU A 124 -8.74 -11.17 2.91
C LEU A 124 -8.95 -9.78 2.31
N CYS A 125 -9.56 -8.87 3.08
CA CYS A 125 -9.66 -7.48 2.65
C CYS A 125 -8.28 -6.82 2.54
N PRO A 126 -7.92 -6.19 1.39
CA PRO A 126 -6.59 -5.59 1.20
C PRO A 126 -6.33 -4.34 2.06
N LEU A 127 -7.35 -3.84 2.77
CA LEU A 127 -7.23 -2.65 3.64
C LEU A 127 -7.17 -3.00 5.12
N CYS A 128 -7.75 -4.12 5.56
CA CYS A 128 -7.85 -4.42 6.98
C CYS A 128 -7.57 -5.88 7.33
N GLU A 129 -7.29 -6.76 6.36
CA GLU A 129 -7.06 -8.19 6.60
C GLU A 129 -8.12 -8.81 7.51
N ASP A 130 -9.39 -8.44 7.28
CA ASP A 130 -10.56 -8.86 8.07
C ASP A 130 -10.51 -8.58 9.58
N LEU A 131 -9.67 -7.62 10.03
CA LEU A 131 -9.64 -7.13 11.40
C LEU A 131 -11.02 -6.72 11.94
N PHE A 132 -11.90 -6.20 11.07
CA PHE A 132 -13.26 -5.81 11.46
C PHE A 132 -14.21 -7.01 11.70
N VAL A 133 -13.92 -8.16 11.10
CA VAL A 133 -14.66 -9.41 11.33
C VAL A 133 -14.31 -9.98 12.71
N ASP A 134 -13.04 -9.84 13.13
CA ASP A 134 -12.54 -10.40 14.38
C ASP A 134 -12.78 -9.52 15.64
N VAL A 135 -13.48 -8.39 15.51
CA VAL A 135 -13.71 -7.45 16.62
C VAL A 135 -14.37 -8.13 17.82
N ASP A 136 -15.38 -8.99 17.60
CA ASP A 136 -16.08 -9.67 18.69
C ASP A 136 -15.18 -10.64 19.45
N ASN A 137 -14.25 -11.30 18.75
CA ASN A 137 -13.25 -12.17 19.34
C ASN A 137 -12.24 -11.36 20.17
N ILE A 138 -11.78 -10.21 19.65
CA ILE A 138 -10.90 -9.28 20.37
C ILE A 138 -11.59 -8.79 21.65
N VAL A 139 -12.84 -8.34 21.56
CA VAL A 139 -13.62 -7.84 22.71
C VAL A 139 -13.80 -8.93 23.76
N SER A 140 -14.08 -10.17 23.34
CA SER A 140 -14.23 -11.31 24.25
C SER A 140 -12.94 -11.59 25.02
N ARG A 141 -11.79 -11.61 24.34
CA ARG A 141 -10.47 -11.81 24.97
C ARG A 141 -10.10 -10.67 25.92
N VAL A 142 -10.43 -9.42 25.55
CA VAL A 142 -10.24 -8.26 26.42
C VAL A 142 -11.10 -8.41 27.67
N PHE A 143 -12.38 -8.76 27.53
CA PHE A 143 -13.29 -8.93 28.66
C PHE A 143 -12.85 -10.04 29.62
N GLU A 144 -12.34 -11.15 29.08
CA GLU A 144 -11.79 -12.24 29.89
C GLU A 144 -10.52 -11.82 30.64
N SER A 145 -9.62 -11.09 30.00
CA SER A 145 -8.36 -10.66 30.61
C SER A 145 -8.53 -9.54 31.65
N THR A 146 -9.59 -8.73 31.56
CA THR A 146 -9.91 -7.65 32.52
C THR A 146 -10.81 -8.13 33.65
N ARG A 147 -11.25 -9.39 33.62
CA ARG A 147 -12.16 -9.94 34.62
C ARG A 147 -11.54 -9.89 36.02
N GLY A 148 -12.21 -9.20 36.93
CA GLY A 148 -11.77 -9.04 38.32
C GLY A 148 -10.92 -7.78 38.58
N ILE A 149 -10.72 -6.94 37.57
CA ILE A 149 -10.11 -5.63 37.72
C ILE A 149 -11.22 -4.59 37.80
N GLU A 150 -11.27 -3.83 38.90
CA GLU A 150 -12.17 -2.68 38.99
C GLU A 150 -11.53 -1.48 38.26
N HIS A 151 -12.24 -0.93 37.29
CA HIS A 151 -11.77 0.21 36.50
C HIS A 151 -12.92 1.18 36.21
N SER A 152 -12.70 2.46 36.44
CA SER A 152 -13.64 3.54 36.08
C SER A 152 -13.48 3.99 34.62
N THR A 153 -12.27 3.89 34.09
CA THR A 153 -11.88 4.25 32.72
C THR A 153 -10.79 3.31 32.23
N MET A 154 -10.81 2.99 30.93
CA MET A 154 -9.83 2.12 30.28
C MET A 154 -9.32 2.80 29.01
N GLN A 155 -8.01 2.74 28.78
CA GLN A 155 -7.39 3.22 27.55
C GLN A 155 -6.89 2.02 26.75
N PHE A 156 -7.19 2.01 25.45
CA PHE A 156 -6.72 0.98 24.53
C PHE A 156 -5.57 1.52 23.69
N GLY A 157 -4.43 0.81 23.74
CA GLY A 157 -3.35 0.95 22.77
C GLY A 157 -3.35 -0.27 21.87
N ILE A 158 -3.30 -0.04 20.56
CA ILE A 158 -3.20 -1.11 19.56
C ILE A 158 -1.87 -0.98 18.83
N HIS A 159 -1.23 -2.12 18.56
CA HIS A 159 -0.05 -2.19 17.72
C HIS A 159 -0.44 -2.92 16.44
N LEU A 160 -0.49 -2.19 15.33
CA LEU A 160 -0.80 -2.75 14.02
C LEU A 160 0.51 -3.04 13.27
N PRO A 161 0.59 -4.13 12.49
CA PRO A 161 1.75 -4.38 11.62
C PRO A 161 2.02 -3.18 10.71
N LYS A 162 3.30 -2.85 10.49
CA LYS A 162 3.69 -1.73 9.64
C LYS A 162 3.29 -1.95 8.19
N ASP A 163 3.36 -3.19 7.73
CA ASP A 163 3.03 -3.57 6.36
C ASP A 163 1.55 -3.30 6.08
N LEU A 164 0.64 -3.74 6.97
CA LEU A 164 -0.79 -3.43 6.88
C LEU A 164 -1.07 -1.92 6.85
N LEU A 165 -0.35 -1.14 7.65
CA LEU A 165 -0.48 0.32 7.64
C LEU A 165 0.00 0.94 6.32
N GLN A 166 1.09 0.44 5.76
CA GLN A 166 1.65 0.93 4.49
C GLN A 166 0.76 0.56 3.32
N ASP A 167 0.22 -0.66 3.29
CA ASP A 167 -0.69 -1.13 2.26
C ASP A 167 -2.02 -0.37 2.32
N GLU A 168 -2.58 -0.17 3.52
CA GLU A 168 -3.78 0.66 3.68
C GLU A 168 -3.52 2.08 3.16
N ASP A 169 -2.40 2.69 3.55
CA ASP A 169 -2.08 4.05 3.17
C ASP A 169 -1.81 4.20 1.67
N ARG A 170 -1.18 3.20 1.04
CA ARG A 170 -0.94 3.16 -0.40
C ARG A 170 -2.26 3.12 -1.17
N ILE A 171 -3.18 2.23 -0.78
CA ILE A 171 -4.50 2.12 -1.43
C ILE A 171 -5.32 3.39 -1.19
N ARG A 172 -5.31 3.90 0.05
CA ARG A 172 -6.08 5.08 0.44
C ARG A 172 -5.59 6.36 -0.24
N SER A 173 -4.28 6.57 -0.34
CA SER A 173 -3.70 7.77 -0.94
C SER A 173 -3.90 7.81 -2.45
N ARG A 174 -3.92 6.64 -3.11
CA ARG A 174 -4.11 6.55 -4.56
C ARG A 174 -5.59 6.55 -4.97
N ASN A 175 -6.37 5.66 -4.35
CA ASN A 175 -7.72 5.35 -4.81
C ASN A 175 -8.80 5.91 -3.87
N GLY A 176 -8.45 6.15 -2.60
CA GLY A 176 -9.37 6.67 -1.60
C GLY A 176 -9.79 8.11 -1.85
N ALA A 177 -10.89 8.51 -1.23
CA ALA A 177 -11.31 9.89 -1.25
C ALA A 177 -10.29 10.73 -0.50
N LEU A 178 -9.60 11.60 -1.25
CA LEU A 178 -8.79 12.64 -0.66
C LEU A 178 -9.67 13.44 0.29
N LEU A 179 -9.42 13.30 1.58
CA LEU A 179 -9.84 14.27 2.58
C LEU A 179 -9.10 15.57 2.24
N ARG A 180 -9.60 16.33 1.26
CA ARG A 180 -9.23 17.74 1.11
C ARG A 180 -9.55 18.37 2.46
N GLY A 181 -8.49 18.82 3.12
CA GLY A 181 -8.46 19.15 4.54
C GLY A 181 -9.72 19.82 5.04
N ARG A 182 -10.26 19.26 6.13
CA ARG A 182 -10.99 20.06 7.10
C ARG A 182 -9.99 20.74 8.02
#